data_AF-A0A840CMQ3-F1
#
_entry.id   AF-A0A840CMQ3-F1
#
_cell.length_a   1.000
_cell.length_b   1.000
_cell.length_c   1.000
_cell.angle_alpha   90.00
_cell.angle_beta   90.00
_cell.angle_gamma   90.00
#
_symmetry.space_group_name_H-M   'P 1'
#
loop_
_entity.id
_entity.type
_entity.pdbx_description
1 polymer ?
#
loop_
_entity_poly.entity_id
_entity_poly.type
_entity_poly.pdbx_seq_one_letter_code
_entity_poly.pdbx_strand_id
1 'polypeptide(L)'
;MKAINIFFKLAASTIFASVILSACNPAKKEATDKKEETKAEVTDTMKMQFNTVNVDSMYIMFPDKDEKYIIGDTDKNKLGEYFALSVNDTLWNNSGIMVKMVAPDYTIISHYKDKPQDDNTWLMIWKESGRIKYDNKWYFADGQKKNEIYQILGSYK
;
A
#
# COMPACT_ATOMS: atom_id res chain seq x y z
N MET A 1 78.75 34.77 16.01
CA MET A 1 78.61 35.36 17.35
C MET A 1 77.83 36.67 17.23
N LYS A 2 76.51 36.62 17.46
CA LYS A 2 75.61 37.68 17.97
C LYS A 2 74.19 37.10 17.94
N ALA A 3 73.43 37.46 18.96
CA ALA A 3 72.34 36.68 19.55
C ALA A 3 71.05 37.51 19.64
N ILE A 4 69.90 36.83 19.74
CA ILE A 4 68.69 37.20 20.52
C ILE A 4 67.85 38.36 19.91
N ASN A 5 66.52 38.31 19.72
CA ASN A 5 65.37 38.02 20.61
C ASN A 5 64.12 37.75 19.71
N ILE A 6 63.42 36.60 19.76
CA ILE A 6 62.19 36.29 20.52
C ILE A 6 61.33 37.50 20.93
N PHE A 7 60.07 37.57 20.46
CA PHE A 7 58.89 37.76 21.33
C PHE A 7 57.58 37.28 20.67
N PHE A 8 56.88 36.44 21.44
CA PHE A 8 55.53 35.91 21.33
C PHE A 8 54.45 36.97 21.04
N LYS A 9 53.38 36.58 20.34
CA LYS A 9 52.00 36.76 20.82
C LYS A 9 50.99 35.88 20.05
N LEU A 10 50.40 34.96 20.81
CA LEU A 10 49.15 34.25 20.53
C LEU A 10 48.00 35.25 20.28
N ALA A 11 47.17 34.98 19.30
CA ALA A 11 45.77 35.39 19.31
C ALA A 11 44.92 34.16 18.92
N ALA A 12 44.19 33.67 19.91
CA ALA A 12 43.24 32.57 19.76
C ALA A 12 41.88 33.08 19.28
N SER A 13 41.15 32.17 18.64
CA SER A 13 39.70 31.96 18.82
C SER A 13 38.80 32.25 17.62
N THR A 14 38.06 31.19 17.28
CA THR A 14 36.68 31.09 16.80
C THR A 14 36.32 31.52 15.36
N ILE A 15 36.37 30.53 14.46
CA ILE A 15 35.59 30.50 13.22
C ILE A 15 34.20 29.95 13.56
N PHE A 16 33.21 30.83 13.68
CA PHE A 16 31.78 30.49 13.64
C PHE A 16 31.32 30.63 12.18
N ALA A 17 31.21 29.52 11.46
CA ALA A 17 30.58 29.47 10.14
C ALA A 17 29.25 28.71 10.27
N SER A 18 28.16 29.47 10.39
CA SER A 18 26.80 28.95 10.47
C SER A 18 25.99 29.39 9.25
N VAL A 19 25.49 28.38 8.53
CA VAL A 19 24.25 28.34 7.73
C VAL A 19 24.22 29.15 6.43
N ILE A 20 24.28 28.42 5.31
CA ILE A 20 23.49 28.78 4.12
C ILE A 20 22.59 27.57 3.82
N LEU A 21 21.31 27.75 4.10
CA LEU A 21 20.21 26.88 3.70
C LEU A 21 20.12 26.87 2.17
N SER A 22 20.32 25.71 1.56
CA SER A 22 20.00 25.48 0.15
C SER A 22 18.48 25.46 -0.03
N ALA A 23 17.90 26.61 -0.36
CA ALA A 23 16.55 26.67 -0.90
C ALA A 23 16.58 26.20 -2.36
N CYS A 24 16.08 24.98 -2.60
CA CYS A 24 15.83 24.46 -3.94
C CYS A 24 14.59 25.17 -4.51
N ASN A 25 14.80 25.97 -5.55
CA ASN A 25 13.77 26.79 -6.20
C ASN A 25 13.35 26.10 -7.50
N PRO A 26 12.13 25.53 -7.64
CA PRO A 26 11.65 25.12 -8.95
C PRO A 26 11.02 26.32 -9.65
N ALA A 27 11.61 26.67 -10.79
CA ALA A 27 11.22 27.77 -11.66
C ALA A 27 9.75 27.71 -12.08
N LYS A 28 9.03 28.84 -11.93
CA LYS A 28 7.78 29.08 -12.64
C LYS A 28 8.08 29.38 -14.11
N LYS A 29 7.49 28.60 -15.02
CA LYS A 29 7.20 29.03 -16.39
C LYS A 29 5.69 28.88 -16.59
N GLU A 30 5.04 30.00 -16.88
CA GLU A 30 3.65 30.05 -17.30
C GLU A 30 3.52 29.56 -18.75
N ALA A 31 2.48 28.78 -19.03
CA ALA A 31 1.88 28.66 -20.35
C ALA A 31 0.39 28.33 -20.20
N THR A 32 -0.41 29.21 -20.79
CA THR A 32 -1.86 29.18 -20.99
C THR A 32 -2.30 27.95 -21.79
N ASP A 33 -3.33 27.21 -21.37
CA ASP A 33 -4.55 26.96 -22.15
C ASP A 33 -5.51 25.97 -21.48
N LYS A 34 -6.80 26.22 -21.73
CA LYS A 34 -7.99 25.54 -21.22
C LYS A 34 -7.94 24.02 -21.39
N LYS A 35 -8.30 23.29 -20.33
CA LYS A 35 -9.21 22.13 -20.35
C LYS A 35 -9.74 21.93 -18.94
N GLU A 36 -11.06 21.72 -18.82
CA GLU A 36 -11.68 21.25 -17.58
C GLU A 36 -10.91 20.03 -17.09
N GLU A 37 -10.19 20.19 -15.98
CA GLU A 37 -9.73 19.06 -15.20
C GLU A 37 -10.98 18.41 -14.62
N THR A 38 -11.46 17.35 -15.27
CA THR A 38 -12.09 16.22 -14.56
C THR A 38 -11.25 16.03 -13.30
N LYS A 39 -11.83 16.35 -12.13
CA LYS A 39 -11.18 16.16 -10.83
C LYS A 39 -10.52 14.79 -10.85
N ALA A 40 -9.20 14.76 -10.94
CA ALA A 40 -8.44 13.54 -10.82
C ALA A 40 -8.80 13.00 -9.44
N GLU A 41 -9.53 11.89 -9.40
CA GLU A 41 -9.83 11.19 -8.16
C GLU A 41 -8.47 10.84 -7.55
N VAL A 42 -8.11 11.54 -6.48
CA VAL A 42 -6.84 11.32 -5.80
C VAL A 42 -6.92 9.93 -5.19
N THR A 43 -6.35 8.96 -5.89
CA THR A 43 -6.30 7.57 -5.43
C THR A 43 -5.42 7.50 -4.19
N ASP A 44 -6.01 7.19 -3.04
CA ASP A 44 -5.26 6.97 -1.81
C ASP A 44 -4.42 5.69 -1.94
N THR A 45 -3.12 5.88 -2.11
CA THR A 45 -2.15 4.78 -2.27
C THR A 45 -1.90 4.01 -0.98
N MET A 46 -2.36 4.54 0.16
CA MET A 46 -2.31 3.88 1.47
C MET A 46 -3.49 2.93 1.69
N LYS A 47 -4.51 2.98 0.82
CA LYS A 47 -5.67 2.10 0.88
C LYS A 47 -5.66 1.06 -0.22
N MET A 48 -6.29 -0.07 0.04
CA MET A 48 -6.47 -1.10 -0.97
C MET A 48 -7.50 -0.64 -2.00
N GLN A 49 -7.11 -0.65 -3.27
CA GLN A 49 -7.99 -0.28 -4.38
C GLN A 49 -8.70 -1.53 -4.88
N PHE A 50 -9.74 -1.93 -4.17
CA PHE A 50 -10.55 -3.11 -4.50
C PHE A 50 -11.96 -2.67 -4.90
N ASN A 51 -12.21 -2.62 -6.21
CA ASN A 51 -13.49 -2.17 -6.76
C ASN A 51 -14.24 -3.35 -7.38
N THR A 52 -15.44 -3.62 -6.86
CA THR A 52 -16.29 -4.73 -7.30
C THR A 52 -17.24 -4.38 -8.45
N VAL A 53 -17.34 -3.11 -8.87
CA VAL A 53 -18.25 -2.64 -9.94
C VAL A 53 -18.01 -3.37 -11.26
N ASN A 54 -16.74 -3.62 -11.58
CA ASN A 54 -16.32 -4.30 -12.81
C ASN A 54 -16.09 -5.80 -12.62
N VAL A 55 -16.35 -6.34 -11.42
CA VAL A 55 -16.23 -7.77 -11.13
C VAL A 55 -17.53 -8.47 -11.52
N ASP A 56 -17.43 -9.33 -12.52
CA ASP A 56 -18.54 -10.16 -13.00
C ASP A 56 -18.88 -11.24 -11.97
N SER A 57 -17.91 -12.10 -11.66
CA SER A 57 -18.04 -13.17 -10.68
C SER A 57 -16.88 -13.17 -9.68
N MET A 58 -17.18 -13.59 -8.44
CA MET A 58 -16.22 -13.70 -7.36
C MET A 58 -16.36 -15.06 -6.71
N TYR A 59 -15.25 -15.76 -6.51
CA TYR A 59 -15.22 -17.09 -5.91
C TYR A 59 -14.34 -17.09 -4.67
N ILE A 60 -14.69 -17.94 -3.70
CA ILE A 60 -13.85 -18.27 -2.55
C ILE A 60 -13.36 -19.72 -2.65
N MET A 61 -12.10 -19.91 -2.28
CA MET A 61 -11.44 -21.20 -2.12
C MET A 61 -10.82 -21.28 -0.72
N PHE A 62 -10.82 -22.49 -0.17
CA PHE A 62 -10.22 -22.81 1.12
C PHE A 62 -9.01 -23.73 0.90
N PRO A 63 -7.94 -23.62 1.69
CA PRO A 63 -6.73 -24.41 1.49
C PRO A 63 -6.92 -25.92 1.65
N ASP A 64 -7.97 -26.34 2.36
CA ASP A 64 -8.34 -27.74 2.61
C ASP A 64 -9.38 -28.30 1.62
N LYS A 65 -9.77 -27.53 0.60
CA LYS A 65 -10.80 -27.92 -0.37
C LYS A 65 -10.43 -27.53 -1.79
N ASP A 66 -10.68 -28.43 -2.74
CA ASP A 66 -10.48 -28.14 -4.18
C ASP A 66 -11.65 -27.36 -4.81
N GLU A 67 -12.78 -27.29 -4.09
CA GLU A 67 -14.02 -26.66 -4.57
C GLU A 67 -13.94 -25.12 -4.54
N LYS A 68 -14.58 -24.50 -5.53
CA LYS A 68 -14.81 -23.04 -5.59
C LYS A 68 -16.26 -22.75 -5.27
N TYR A 69 -16.50 -21.83 -4.34
CA TYR A 69 -17.84 -21.38 -4.01
C TYR A 69 -18.06 -19.97 -4.56
N ILE A 70 -19.18 -19.75 -5.25
CA ILE A 70 -19.56 -18.43 -5.77
C ILE A 70 -19.98 -17.55 -4.60
N ILE A 71 -19.35 -16.37 -4.47
CA ILE A 71 -19.77 -15.33 -3.54
C ILE A 71 -20.93 -14.56 -4.19
N GLY A 72 -22.07 -14.52 -3.51
CA GLY A 72 -23.26 -13.82 -4.00
C GLY A 72 -23.06 -12.30 -4.05
N ASP A 73 -23.83 -11.61 -4.89
CA ASP A 73 -23.65 -10.16 -5.14
C ASP A 73 -23.71 -9.29 -3.88
N THR A 74 -24.59 -9.62 -2.93
CA THR A 74 -24.70 -8.90 -1.66
C THR A 74 -23.39 -8.95 -0.86
N ASP A 75 -22.81 -10.14 -0.74
CA ASP A 75 -21.57 -10.33 0.02
C ASP A 75 -20.37 -9.80 -0.76
N LYS A 76 -20.36 -9.97 -2.09
CA LYS A 76 -19.38 -9.36 -3.00
C LYS A 76 -19.27 -7.86 -2.76
N ASN A 77 -20.40 -7.15 -2.73
CA ASN A 77 -20.42 -5.70 -2.54
C ASN A 77 -19.94 -5.29 -1.15
N LYS A 78 -20.39 -5.98 -0.08
CA LYS A 78 -19.93 -5.72 1.29
C LYS A 78 -18.44 -5.96 1.45
N LEU A 79 -17.94 -7.07 0.91
CA LEU A 79 -16.51 -7.37 0.89
C LEU A 79 -15.76 -6.27 0.16
N GLY A 80 -16.28 -5.79 -0.98
CA GLY A 80 -15.79 -4.61 -1.70
C GLY A 80 -15.55 -3.40 -0.79
N GLU A 81 -16.60 -2.99 -0.08
CA GLU A 81 -16.57 -1.85 0.85
C GLU A 81 -15.57 -2.07 1.99
N TYR A 82 -15.56 -3.26 2.61
CA TYR A 82 -14.68 -3.55 3.74
C TYR A 82 -13.21 -3.64 3.32
N PHE A 83 -12.96 -4.21 2.14
CA PHE A 83 -11.63 -4.32 1.56
C PHE A 83 -11.06 -2.96 1.19
N ALA A 84 -11.87 -2.03 0.68
CA ALA A 84 -11.44 -0.66 0.40
C ALA A 84 -10.92 0.10 1.65
N LEU A 85 -11.32 -0.32 2.86
CA LEU A 85 -10.83 0.26 4.11
C LEU A 85 -9.45 -0.26 4.54
N SER A 86 -8.97 -1.35 3.93
CA SER A 86 -7.70 -1.99 4.29
C SER A 86 -6.52 -1.07 4.05
N VAL A 87 -5.52 -1.11 4.93
CA VAL A 87 -4.39 -0.18 4.95
C VAL A 87 -3.13 -0.88 4.46
N ASN A 88 -2.31 -0.19 3.67
CA ASN A 88 -1.04 -0.67 3.16
C ASN A 88 -0.10 -1.13 4.30
N ASP A 89 0.41 -2.36 4.22
CA ASP A 89 1.46 -2.86 5.11
C ASP A 89 2.82 -2.37 4.60
N THR A 90 3.20 -1.16 5.03
CA THR A 90 4.45 -0.50 4.60
C THR A 90 5.68 -1.29 5.01
N LEU A 91 5.61 -2.02 6.13
CA LEU A 91 6.71 -2.88 6.57
C LEU A 91 6.93 -3.98 5.53
N TRP A 92 5.90 -4.70 5.11
CA TRP A 92 6.08 -5.81 4.18
C TRP A 92 6.31 -5.37 2.74
N ASN A 93 5.69 -4.27 2.32
CA ASN A 93 5.86 -3.76 0.97
C ASN A 93 7.23 -3.10 0.72
N ASN A 94 7.88 -2.54 1.76
CA ASN A 94 9.11 -1.75 1.59
C ASN A 94 10.38 -2.38 2.21
N SER A 95 10.26 -3.48 2.95
CA SER A 95 11.38 -4.00 3.74
C SER A 95 12.36 -4.90 3.00
N GLY A 96 12.05 -5.32 1.75
CA GLY A 96 12.84 -6.33 1.04
C GLY A 96 12.91 -7.68 1.76
N ILE A 97 12.08 -7.89 2.79
CA ILE A 97 12.06 -9.10 3.59
C ILE A 97 11.40 -10.23 2.80
N MET A 98 12.11 -11.34 2.63
CA MET A 98 11.52 -12.58 2.17
C MET A 98 10.84 -13.29 3.33
N VAL A 99 9.51 -13.29 3.35
CA VAL A 99 8.72 -14.00 4.36
C VAL A 99 8.27 -15.35 3.82
N LYS A 100 8.56 -16.43 4.55
CA LYS A 100 7.97 -17.74 4.29
C LYS A 100 6.54 -17.74 4.83
N MET A 101 5.56 -17.63 3.93
CA MET A 101 4.15 -17.69 4.30
C MET A 101 3.62 -19.13 4.32
N VAL A 102 2.75 -19.41 5.28
CA VAL A 102 1.86 -20.58 5.24
C VAL A 102 0.75 -20.35 4.21
N ALA A 103 -0.02 -21.38 3.88
CA ALA A 103 -1.19 -21.23 3.02
C ALA A 103 -2.18 -20.19 3.61
N PRO A 104 -2.84 -19.38 2.77
CA PRO A 104 -3.87 -18.45 3.25
C PRO A 104 -5.09 -19.21 3.75
N ASP A 105 -5.80 -18.64 4.72
CA ASP A 105 -7.07 -19.18 5.22
C ASP A 105 -8.19 -19.06 4.18
N TYR A 106 -8.15 -17.99 3.39
CA TYR A 106 -9.12 -17.72 2.32
C TYR A 106 -8.39 -17.21 1.07
N THR A 107 -8.77 -17.74 -0.10
CA THR A 107 -8.37 -17.21 -1.40
C THR A 107 -9.61 -16.80 -2.17
N ILE A 108 -9.66 -15.53 -2.58
CA ILE A 108 -10.74 -14.97 -3.39
C ILE A 108 -10.21 -14.75 -4.81
N ILE A 109 -10.99 -15.18 -5.80
CA ILE A 109 -10.71 -15.00 -7.21
C ILE A 109 -11.81 -14.11 -7.80
N SER A 110 -11.40 -12.96 -8.34
CA SER A 110 -12.29 -12.01 -9.01
C SER A 110 -12.12 -12.07 -10.52
N HIS A 111 -13.20 -12.35 -11.23
CA HIS A 111 -13.26 -12.31 -12.69
C HIS A 111 -13.91 -10.99 -13.11
N TYR A 112 -13.27 -10.27 -14.04
CA TYR A 112 -13.76 -8.96 -14.49
C TYR A 112 -14.57 -9.09 -15.77
N LYS A 113 -15.57 -8.23 -15.90
CA LYS A 113 -16.36 -8.09 -17.13
C LYS A 113 -15.43 -7.82 -18.31
N ASP A 114 -15.69 -8.47 -19.42
CA ASP A 114 -14.99 -8.29 -20.70
C ASP A 114 -13.47 -8.54 -20.64
N LYS A 115 -12.99 -9.24 -19.61
CA LYS A 115 -11.58 -9.65 -19.49
C LYS A 115 -11.41 -11.16 -19.64
N PRO A 116 -10.30 -11.62 -20.25
CA PRO A 116 -9.92 -13.03 -20.23
C PRO A 116 -9.81 -13.57 -18.80
N GLN A 117 -10.01 -14.88 -18.65
CA GLN A 117 -9.84 -15.55 -17.36
C GLN A 117 -8.40 -15.49 -16.83
N ASP A 118 -7.40 -15.26 -17.69
CA ASP A 118 -6.01 -15.09 -17.26
C ASP A 118 -5.78 -13.76 -16.51
N ASP A 119 -6.71 -12.80 -16.64
CA ASP A 119 -6.66 -11.49 -15.97
C ASP A 119 -7.37 -11.48 -14.61
N ASN A 120 -7.67 -12.65 -14.04
CA ASN A 120 -8.30 -12.70 -12.72
C ASN A 120 -7.39 -12.07 -11.68
N THR A 121 -7.99 -11.32 -10.77
CA THR A 121 -7.25 -10.86 -9.60
C THR A 121 -7.46 -11.81 -8.43
N TRP A 122 -6.37 -12.05 -7.72
CA TRP A 122 -6.32 -12.95 -6.58
C TRP A 122 -6.15 -12.12 -5.31
N LEU A 123 -6.98 -12.41 -4.31
CA LEU A 123 -6.90 -11.81 -2.99
C LEU A 123 -6.74 -12.95 -1.97
N MET A 124 -5.62 -12.98 -1.27
CA MET A 124 -5.29 -14.01 -0.28
C MET A 124 -5.32 -13.42 1.12
N ILE A 125 -5.86 -14.13 2.10
CA ILE A 125 -6.09 -13.62 3.46
C ILE A 125 -5.52 -14.58 4.50
N TRP A 126 -4.76 -14.05 5.45
CA TRP A 126 -4.24 -14.75 6.62
C TRP A 126 -4.94 -14.22 7.88
N LYS A 127 -5.92 -14.98 8.36
CA LYS A 127 -6.86 -14.61 9.42
C LYS A 127 -6.14 -14.24 10.72
N GLU A 128 -5.18 -15.07 11.14
CA GLU A 128 -4.43 -14.91 12.39
C GLU A 128 -3.67 -13.58 12.42
N SER A 129 -3.00 -13.24 11.32
CA SER A 129 -2.20 -12.01 11.23
C SER A 129 -2.97 -10.76 10.82
N GLY A 130 -4.21 -10.91 10.35
CA GLY A 130 -4.98 -9.80 9.80
C GLY A 130 -4.48 -9.30 8.45
N ARG A 131 -3.62 -10.06 7.76
CA ARG A 131 -3.00 -9.63 6.50
C ARG A 131 -3.79 -10.10 5.29
N ILE A 132 -3.77 -9.24 4.27
CA ILE A 132 -4.34 -9.47 2.95
C ILE A 132 -3.23 -9.24 1.93
N LYS A 133 -3.12 -10.13 0.94
CA LYS A 133 -2.29 -9.91 -0.25
C LYS A 133 -3.20 -9.74 -1.46
N TYR A 134 -3.09 -8.59 -2.12
CA TYR A 134 -3.88 -8.22 -3.28
C TYR A 134 -2.99 -7.47 -4.27
N ASP A 135 -3.06 -7.85 -5.55
CA ASP A 135 -2.22 -7.26 -6.62
C ASP A 135 -0.73 -7.14 -6.23
N ASN A 136 -0.18 -8.24 -5.69
CA ASN A 136 1.18 -8.35 -5.18
C ASN A 136 1.57 -7.39 -4.05
N LYS A 137 0.63 -6.65 -3.46
CA LYS A 137 0.85 -5.78 -2.31
C LYS A 137 0.21 -6.35 -1.04
N TRP A 138 0.83 -6.05 0.09
CA TRP A 138 0.36 -6.43 1.41
C TRP A 138 -0.45 -5.32 2.06
N TYR A 139 -1.52 -5.71 2.74
CA TYR A 139 -2.44 -4.84 3.46
C TYR A 139 -2.82 -5.47 4.80
N PHE A 140 -3.23 -4.63 5.74
CA PHE A 140 -3.97 -5.05 6.93
C PHE A 140 -5.46 -4.86 6.70
N ALA A 141 -6.23 -5.91 6.99
CA ALA A 141 -7.68 -5.80 7.10
C ALA A 141 -8.04 -4.73 8.15
N ASP A 142 -9.00 -3.88 7.84
CA ASP A 142 -9.41 -2.80 8.74
C ASP A 142 -9.86 -3.35 10.10
N GLY A 143 -9.35 -2.78 11.19
CA GLY A 143 -9.60 -3.29 12.54
C GLY A 143 -11.07 -3.28 12.95
N GLN A 144 -11.89 -2.39 12.38
CA GLN A 144 -13.32 -2.31 12.66
C GLN A 144 -14.16 -3.26 11.81
N LYS A 145 -13.64 -3.71 10.65
CA LYS A 145 -14.35 -4.59 9.70
C LYS A 145 -13.78 -5.99 9.54
N LYS A 146 -12.62 -6.26 10.14
CA LYS A 146 -11.91 -7.53 10.03
C LYS A 146 -12.77 -8.72 10.43
N ASN A 147 -13.53 -8.61 11.52
CA ASN A 147 -14.35 -9.72 11.99
C ASN A 147 -15.52 -10.00 11.05
N GLU A 148 -16.14 -8.96 10.51
CA GLU A 148 -17.23 -9.07 9.54
C GLU A 148 -16.74 -9.66 8.22
N ILE A 149 -15.55 -9.30 7.75
CA ILE A 149 -14.90 -9.97 6.61
C ILE A 149 -14.82 -11.47 6.88
N TYR A 150 -14.28 -11.86 8.04
CA TYR A 150 -14.09 -13.28 8.36
C TYR A 150 -15.39 -14.04 8.57
N GLN A 151 -16.43 -13.37 9.07
CA GLN A 151 -17.76 -13.97 9.21
C GLN A 151 -18.38 -14.25 7.85
N ILE A 152 -18.31 -13.29 6.91
CA ILE A 152 -18.80 -13.46 5.54
C ILE A 152 -18.03 -14.60 4.86
N LEU A 153 -16.70 -14.58 4.88
CA LEU A 153 -15.90 -15.62 4.20
C LEU A 153 -16.10 -17.00 4.85
N GLY A 154 -16.23 -17.04 6.17
CA GLY A 154 -16.45 -18.28 6.92
C GLY A 154 -17.80 -18.93 6.67
N SER A 155 -18.82 -18.21 6.20
CA SER A 155 -20.15 -18.80 5.92
C SER A 155 -20.19 -19.64 4.64
N TYR A 156 -19.12 -19.60 3.83
CA TYR A 156 -18.97 -20.41 2.62
C TYR A 156 -18.18 -21.71 2.87
N LYS A 157 -17.65 -21.92 4.10
CA LYS A 157 -16.93 -23.13 4.47
C LYS A 157 -17.89 -24.24 4.86
#